data_AF-A0AAC9RMF7-F1
#
_entry.id   AF-A0AAC9RMF7-F1
#
_cell.length_a   1.000
_cell.length_b   1.000
_cell.length_c   1.000
_cell.angle_alpha   90.00
_cell.angle_beta   90.00
_cell.angle_gamma   90.00
#
_symmetry.space_group_name_H-M   'P 1'
#
loop_
_entity.id
_entity.type
_entity.pdbx_description
1 polymer ?
#
loop_
_entity_poly.entity_id
_entity_poly.type
_entity_poly.pdbx_seq_one_letter_code
_entity_poly.pdbx_strand_id
1 'polypeptide(L)'
;MKIVYVYKKNVYAAYKAAYLHLKLDANALSQEVLKKANREVKPYYLGVDEDLNEVYVADGGRNLTIYKNVIEGLASIYGEEIKIIDIK
;
A
#
# COMPACT_ATOMS: atom_id res chain seq x y z
N MET A 1 -3.39 11.10 -10.22
CA MET A 1 -2.17 10.30 -9.98
C MET A 1 -2.53 9.08 -9.13
N LYS A 2 -1.95 7.90 -9.40
CA LYS A 2 -2.24 6.67 -8.64
C LYS A 2 -1.12 6.38 -7.64
N ILE A 3 -1.43 6.31 -6.34
CA ILE A 3 -0.42 6.10 -5.29
C ILE A 3 -0.41 4.61 -4.90
N VAL A 4 0.74 3.95 -5.06
CA VAL A 4 0.92 2.52 -4.74
C VAL A 4 1.80 2.38 -3.50
N TYR A 5 1.18 1.94 -2.42
CA TYR A 5 1.89 1.59 -1.19
C TYR A 5 2.43 0.16 -1.28
N VAL A 6 3.73 0.01 -1.09
CA VAL A 6 4.43 -1.27 -1.23
C VAL A 6 4.97 -1.68 0.11
N TYR A 7 4.83 -2.96 0.45
CA TYR A 7 5.33 -3.53 1.69
C TYR A 7 6.09 -4.82 1.44
N LYS A 8 6.75 -5.34 2.48
CA LYS A 8 7.44 -6.63 2.43
C LYS A 8 7.21 -7.40 3.73
N LYS A 9 6.58 -8.58 3.64
CA LYS A 9 6.30 -9.48 4.79
C LYS A 9 5.52 -8.86 5.96
N ASN A 10 4.80 -7.75 5.75
CA ASN A 10 4.06 -7.03 6.79
C ASN A 10 2.55 -7.26 6.61
N VAL A 11 1.96 -8.13 7.43
CA VAL A 11 0.53 -8.48 7.39
C VAL A 11 -0.42 -7.33 7.75
N TYR A 12 0.11 -6.19 8.21
CA TYR A 12 -0.67 -4.99 8.56
C TYR A 12 -0.45 -3.83 7.58
N ALA A 13 0.18 -4.08 6.43
CA ALA A 13 0.49 -3.06 5.45
C ALA A 13 -0.74 -2.28 4.95
N ALA A 14 -1.89 -2.94 4.78
CA ALA A 14 -3.14 -2.28 4.41
C ALA A 14 -3.57 -1.22 5.42
N TYR A 15 -3.47 -1.51 6.72
CA TYR A 15 -3.80 -0.57 7.79
C TYR A 15 -2.78 0.58 7.87
N LYS A 16 -1.48 0.29 7.71
CA LYS A 16 -0.43 1.34 7.64
C LYS A 16 -0.64 2.26 6.44
N ALA A 17 -1.00 1.72 5.28
CA ALA A 17 -1.26 2.49 4.06
C ALA A 17 -2.46 3.42 4.24
N ALA A 18 -3.57 2.91 4.80
CA ALA A 18 -4.75 3.72 5.09
C ALA A 18 -4.45 4.85 6.09
N TYR A 19 -3.66 4.61 7.14
CA TYR A 19 -3.27 5.65 8.10
C TYR A 19 -2.40 6.73 7.45
N LEU A 20 -1.38 6.34 6.68
CA LEU A 20 -0.52 7.28 5.95
C LEU A 20 -1.31 8.12 4.94
N HIS A 21 -2.25 7.51 4.22
CA HIS A 21 -3.14 8.18 3.27
C HIS A 21 -4.05 9.23 3.96
N LEU A 22 -4.67 8.84 5.07
CA LEU A 22 -5.52 9.72 5.89
C LEU A 22 -4.73 10.77 6.70
N LYS A 23 -3.40 10.83 6.56
CA LYS A 23 -2.47 11.70 7.33
C LYS A 23 -2.58 11.49 8.85
N LEU A 24 -2.97 10.28 9.25
CA LEU A 24 -3.01 9.82 10.65
C LEU A 24 -1.63 9.29 11.05
N ASP A 25 -1.29 9.39 12.34
CA ASP A 25 -0.05 8.81 12.84
C ASP A 25 -0.12 7.28 12.80
N ALA A 26 0.58 6.67 11.84
CA ALA A 26 0.69 5.22 11.70
C ALA A 26 1.39 4.56 12.90
N ASN A 27 2.09 5.31 13.77
CA ASN A 27 2.67 4.80 15.01
C ASN A 27 1.64 4.71 16.15
N ALA A 28 0.47 5.37 16.04
CA ALA A 28 -0.63 5.21 16.99
C ALA A 28 -1.35 3.85 16.85
N LEU A 29 -1.05 3.06 15.81
CA LEU A 29 -1.55 1.70 15.64
C LEU A 29 -0.87 0.73 16.62
N SER A 30 -1.54 0.40 17.73
CA SER A 30 -1.06 -0.64 18.62
C SER A 30 -1.07 -2.02 17.95
N GLN A 31 -0.02 -2.82 18.22
CA GLN A 31 0.09 -4.21 17.73
C GLN A 31 -1.09 -5.09 18.15
N GLU A 32 -1.75 -4.79 19.27
CA GLU A 32 -2.93 -5.54 19.75
C GLU A 32 -4.20 -5.17 18.96
N VAL A 33 -4.40 -3.87 18.68
CA VAL A 33 -5.51 -3.39 17.83
C VAL A 33 -5.38 -4.00 16.43
N LEU A 34 -4.17 -3.98 15.87
CA LEU A 34 -3.86 -4.61 14.58
C LEU A 34 -4.12 -6.13 14.58
N LYS A 35 -3.69 -6.86 15.63
CA LYS A 35 -3.97 -8.30 15.78
C LYS A 35 -5.47 -8.61 15.86
N LYS A 36 -6.26 -7.75 16.52
CA LYS A 36 -7.71 -7.92 16.62
C LYS A 36 -8.40 -7.66 15.28
N ALA A 37 -8.09 -6.55 14.62
CA ALA A 37 -8.64 -6.20 13.31
C ALA A 37 -8.33 -7.27 12.23
N ASN A 38 -7.11 -7.82 12.22
CA ASN A 38 -6.69 -8.85 11.26
C ASN A 38 -7.33 -10.25 11.51
N ARG A 39 -8.03 -10.46 12.64
CA ARG A 39 -8.89 -11.64 12.83
C ARG A 39 -10.26 -11.50 12.18
N GLU A 40 -10.79 -10.28 12.12
CA GLU A 40 -12.12 -9.98 11.58
C GLU A 40 -12.07 -9.63 10.09
N VAL A 41 -11.00 -8.97 9.63
CA VAL A 41 -10.82 -8.54 8.24
C VAL A 41 -9.45 -8.98 7.71
N LYS A 42 -9.47 -9.81 6.66
CA LYS A 42 -8.30 -10.11 5.82
C LYS A 42 -8.37 -9.25 4.55
N PRO A 43 -7.75 -8.05 4.51
CA PRO A 43 -7.68 -7.28 3.28
C PRO A 43 -6.74 -7.98 2.30
N TYR A 44 -7.30 -8.67 1.31
CA TYR A 44 -6.53 -9.33 0.24
C TYR A 44 -6.03 -8.33 -0.82
N TYR A 45 -6.78 -7.25 -1.02
CA TYR A 45 -6.44 -6.15 -1.92
C TYR A 45 -6.97 -4.84 -1.33
N LEU A 46 -6.32 -3.76 -1.73
CA LEU A 46 -6.71 -2.36 -1.52
C LEU A 46 -6.17 -1.63 -2.78
N GLY A 47 -6.87 -0.63 -3.35
CA GLY A 47 -6.50 0.07 -4.62
C GLY A 47 -6.61 1.61 -4.57
N VAL A 48 -5.76 2.50 -5.14
CA VAL A 48 -5.91 4.01 -5.15
C VAL A 48 -6.29 4.46 -6.55
N ASP A 49 -7.52 4.92 -6.72
CA ASP A 49 -7.75 6.05 -7.62
C ASP A 49 -7.85 7.35 -6.79
N GLU A 50 -7.21 8.43 -7.23
CA GLU A 50 -7.28 9.74 -6.56
C GLU A 50 -8.69 10.36 -6.70
N ASP A 51 -9.40 10.05 -7.80
CA ASP A 51 -10.78 10.52 -8.01
C ASP A 51 -11.80 9.72 -7.18
N LEU A 52 -11.43 8.53 -6.70
CA LEU A 52 -12.31 7.63 -5.93
C LEU A 52 -11.93 7.47 -4.45
N ASN A 53 -10.82 8.06 -4.00
CA ASN A 53 -10.31 8.03 -2.62
C ASN A 53 -10.10 6.61 -2.04
N GLU A 54 -9.60 5.71 -2.87
CA GLU A 54 -9.27 4.34 -2.48
C GLU A 54 -7.75 4.24 -2.07
N VAL A 55 -7.17 3.10 -1.62
CA VAL A 55 -5.71 2.93 -1.27
C VAL A 55 -4.96 1.69 -1.87
N TYR A 56 -4.09 1.76 -2.92
CA TYR A 56 -3.32 0.63 -3.52
C TYR A 56 -2.26 0.06 -2.58
N VAL A 57 -2.32 -1.25 -2.32
CA VAL A 57 -1.39 -1.96 -1.43
C VAL A 57 -0.87 -3.25 -2.08
N ALA A 58 0.45 -3.38 -2.21
CA ALA A 58 1.09 -4.52 -2.88
C ALA A 58 2.31 -5.07 -2.11
N ASP A 59 2.50 -6.40 -2.15
CA ASP A 59 3.76 -7.02 -1.71
C ASP A 59 4.83 -6.78 -2.79
N GLY A 60 5.86 -6.01 -2.46
CA GLY A 60 7.01 -5.74 -3.32
C GLY A 60 7.99 -6.91 -3.43
N GLY A 61 7.69 -8.03 -2.77
CA GLY A 61 8.41 -9.29 -2.86
C GLY A 61 9.83 -9.21 -2.30
N ARG A 62 10.76 -9.91 -2.96
CA ARG A 62 12.16 -9.98 -2.48
C ARG A 62 12.96 -8.72 -2.83
N ASN A 63 12.70 -8.09 -3.97
CA ASN A 63 13.49 -6.97 -4.50
C ASN A 63 12.57 -5.83 -4.97
N LEU A 64 12.51 -4.76 -4.18
CA LEU A 64 11.69 -3.57 -4.45
C LEU A 64 12.11 -2.84 -5.72
N THR A 65 13.38 -2.90 -6.13
CA THR A 65 13.83 -2.24 -7.38
C THR A 65 13.24 -2.92 -8.61
N ILE A 66 13.19 -4.26 -8.61
CA ILE A 66 12.54 -5.01 -9.71
C ILE A 66 11.04 -4.67 -9.75
N TYR A 67 10.37 -4.65 -8.59
CA TYR A 67 8.96 -4.25 -8.50
C TYR A 67 8.73 -2.85 -9.07
N LYS A 68 9.51 -1.85 -8.65
CA LYS A 68 9.40 -0.47 -9.13
C LYS A 68 9.55 -0.39 -10.64
N ASN A 69 10.63 -0.94 -11.19
CA ASN A 69 10.89 -0.91 -12.64
C ASN A 69 9.75 -1.54 -13.46
N VAL A 70 9.12 -2.63 -12.97
CA VAL A 70 7.98 -3.27 -13.65
C VAL A 70 6.74 -2.37 -13.62
N ILE A 71 6.41 -1.80 -12.47
CA ILE A 71 5.21 -0.98 -12.29
C ILE A 71 5.33 0.38 -12.98
N GLU A 72 6.52 1.01 -12.93
CA GLU A 72 6.86 2.22 -13.71
C GLU A 72 6.84 1.96 -15.22
N GLY A 73 7.33 0.79 -15.67
CA GLY A 73 7.24 0.37 -17.07
C GLY A 73 5.80 0.19 -17.54
N LEU A 74 4.93 -0.44 -16.74
CA LEU A 74 3.51 -0.58 -17.05
C LEU A 74 2.81 0.79 -17.07
N ALA A 75 3.07 1.66 -16.09
CA ALA A 75 2.49 2.99 -16.05
C ALA A 75 2.84 3.82 -17.31
N SER A 76 4.10 3.76 -17.75
CA SER A 76 4.55 4.37 -19.00
C SER A 76 3.81 3.85 -20.24
N ILE A 77 3.59 2.53 -20.34
CA ILE A 77 2.83 1.91 -21.45
C ILE A 77 1.38 2.40 -21.52
N TYR A 78 0.73 2.59 -20.37
CA TYR A 78 -0.66 3.02 -20.28
C TYR A 78 -0.87 4.55 -20.19
N GLY A 79 0.22 5.34 -20.15
CA GLY A 79 0.14 6.80 -19.99
C GLY A 79 -0.32 7.25 -18.60
N GLU A 80 -0.08 6.42 -17.58
CA GLU A 80 -0.57 6.59 -16.21
C GLU A 80 0.49 7.27 -15.33
N GLU A 81 0.09 8.26 -14.54
CA GLU A 81 0.98 8.87 -13.54
C GLU A 81 0.88 8.12 -12.20
N ILE A 82 1.99 7.53 -11.75
CA ILE A 82 2.05 6.72 -10.54
C ILE A 82 3.06 7.23 -9.51
N LYS A 83 2.82 6.93 -8.23
CA LYS A 83 3.75 7.22 -7.13
C LYS A 83 3.90 6.02 -6.20
N ILE A 84 5.11 5.47 -6.09
CA ILE A 84 5.38 4.27 -5.29
C ILE A 84 5.96 4.65 -3.91
N ILE A 85 5.29 4.24 -2.82
CA ILE A 85 5.67 4.53 -1.43
C ILE A 85 6.02 3.23 -0.70
N ASP A 86 7.25 3.10 -0.17
CA ASP A 86 7.70 1.95 0.64
C ASP A 86 7.23 2.10 2.10
N ILE A 87 6.36 1.20 2.54
CA ILE A 87 5.92 1.07 3.94
C ILE A 87 6.69 -0.07 4.62
N LYS A 88 7.65 0.33 5.45
CA LYS A 88 8.34 -0.55 6.41
C LYS A 88 7.41 -0.82 7.61
#